data_AF-A0AAD4STV0-F1
#
_entry.id   AF-A0AAD4STV0-F1
#
_cell.length_a   1.000
_cell.length_b   1.000
_cell.length_c   1.000
_cell.angle_alpha   90.00
_cell.angle_beta   90.00
_cell.angle_gamma   90.00
#
_symmetry.space_group_name_H-M   'P 1'
#
loop_
_entity.id
_entity.type
_entity.pdbx_description
1 polymer ?
#
loop_
_entity_poly.entity_id
_entity_poly.type
_entity_poly.pdbx_seq_one_letter_code
_entity_poly.pdbx_strand_id
1 'polypeptide(L)'
;MVLPRMAHQRGKFPTNYRKETTDGTDIVKTLILYPDALNVIWGGPSSNNRYWKRTPITGSTGSQTEALELVGVYWLEVSGRLPLKELTKGKKYKLYFVIQMSQNSSGWENYDVWFNIRIAGQRSQRKSMRFHRLSRNNDWHNVPSDGLEFTVPQDGDTALTFAMYDIECEELKKGLLIKEVRIEEVGQ
;
A
#
# COMPACT_ATOMS: atom_id res chain seq x y z
N MET A 1 23.15 17.31 -20.80
CA MET A 1 22.33 16.08 -20.72
C MET A 1 21.44 16.21 -19.50
N VAL A 2 20.16 16.55 -19.67
CA VAL A 2 19.20 16.60 -18.56
C VAL A 2 18.81 15.15 -18.29
N LEU A 3 19.12 14.63 -17.09
CA LEU A 3 18.64 13.31 -16.69
C LEU A 3 17.10 13.30 -16.88
N PRO A 4 16.54 12.33 -17.62
CA PRO A 4 15.09 12.22 -17.71
C PRO A 4 14.54 12.15 -16.29
N ARG A 5 13.55 12.99 -15.97
CA ARG A 5 12.87 12.95 -14.67
C ARG A 5 12.44 11.49 -14.46
N MET A 6 13.00 10.84 -13.45
CA MET A 6 12.64 9.47 -13.13
C MET A 6 11.12 9.42 -12.92
N ALA A 7 10.44 8.48 -13.61
CA ALA A 7 9.00 8.40 -13.59
C ALA A 7 8.53 7.93 -12.21
N HIS A 8 8.13 8.84 -11.34
CA HIS A 8 7.67 8.52 -9.98
C HIS A 8 6.28 9.11 -9.76
N GLN A 9 5.34 8.31 -9.24
CA GLN A 9 4.11 8.83 -8.68
C GLN A 9 4.40 9.41 -7.31
N ARG A 10 3.92 10.63 -7.03
CA ARG A 10 3.88 11.19 -5.68
C ARG A 10 2.47 11.06 -5.12
N GLY A 11 2.37 10.54 -3.91
CA GLY A 11 1.11 10.36 -3.20
C GLY A 11 0.43 11.68 -2.89
N LYS A 12 -0.84 11.79 -3.26
CA LYS A 12 -1.72 12.94 -2.99
C LYS A 12 -2.69 12.57 -1.87
N PHE A 13 -2.18 12.49 -0.64
CA PHE A 13 -2.94 12.02 0.52
C PHE A 13 -4.26 12.78 0.75
N PRO A 14 -4.32 14.13 0.81
CA PRO A 14 -5.52 14.83 1.31
C PRO A 14 -6.80 14.60 0.49
N THR A 15 -6.70 14.12 -0.75
CA THR A 15 -7.83 13.95 -1.67
C THR A 15 -8.12 12.49 -2.02
N ASN A 16 -7.31 11.54 -1.54
CA ASN A 16 -7.35 10.14 -2.00
C ASN A 16 -7.43 9.15 -0.84
N TYR A 17 -8.30 9.43 0.12
CA TYR A 17 -8.56 8.55 1.23
C TYR A 17 -10.05 8.52 1.60
N ARG A 18 -10.46 7.49 2.33
CA ARG A 18 -11.77 7.38 2.96
C ARG A 18 -11.59 6.98 4.42
N LYS A 19 -12.46 7.47 5.29
CA LYS A 19 -12.54 7.06 6.71
C LYS A 19 -13.91 6.53 7.04
N GLU A 20 -13.93 5.59 7.97
CA GLU A 20 -15.13 5.04 8.56
C GLU A 20 -14.97 5.12 10.07
N THR A 21 -15.93 5.74 10.74
CA THR A 21 -15.96 5.89 12.19
C THR A 21 -16.95 4.91 12.81
N THR A 22 -16.80 4.64 14.10
CA THR A 22 -17.79 3.88 14.86
C THR A 22 -19.03 4.75 15.10
N ASP A 23 -20.21 4.19 14.85
CA ASP A 23 -21.50 4.89 14.97
C ASP A 23 -21.62 5.67 16.29
N GLY A 24 -21.89 6.97 16.18
CA GLY A 24 -22.06 7.87 17.33
C GLY A 24 -20.76 8.31 18.03
N THR A 25 -19.58 8.01 17.47
CA THR A 25 -18.28 8.45 18.03
C THR A 25 -17.31 8.95 16.96
N ASP A 26 -16.30 9.73 17.36
CA ASP A 26 -15.18 10.15 16.49
C ASP A 26 -14.07 9.09 16.40
N ILE A 27 -14.34 7.85 16.83
CA ILE A 27 -13.36 6.77 16.79
C ILE A 27 -13.27 6.25 15.35
N VAL A 28 -12.11 6.38 14.73
CA VAL A 28 -11.83 5.88 13.38
C VAL A 28 -11.64 4.38 13.46
N LYS A 29 -12.57 3.63 12.86
CA LYS A 29 -12.53 2.16 12.75
C LYS A 29 -11.67 1.72 11.57
N THR A 30 -11.84 2.37 10.42
CA THR A 30 -11.12 2.05 9.19
C THR A 30 -10.67 3.33 8.49
N LEU A 31 -9.44 3.35 7.99
CA LEU A 31 -8.93 4.36 7.06
C LEU A 31 -8.39 3.66 5.82
N ILE A 32 -8.87 4.06 4.65
CA ILE A 32 -8.48 3.53 3.35
C ILE A 32 -7.71 4.59 2.58
N LEU A 33 -6.54 4.24 2.07
CA LEU A 33 -5.75 5.05 1.15
C LEU A 33 -5.85 4.45 -0.24
N TYR A 34 -6.30 5.26 -1.21
CA TYR A 34 -6.37 4.85 -2.60
C TYR A 34 -5.00 4.94 -3.29
N PRO A 35 -4.80 4.27 -4.44
CA PRO A 35 -3.51 4.22 -5.11
C PRO A 35 -2.89 5.59 -5.41
N ASP A 36 -3.70 6.61 -5.66
CA ASP A 36 -3.22 7.99 -5.87
C ASP A 36 -2.67 8.66 -4.59
N ALA A 37 -2.99 8.15 -3.40
CA ALA A 37 -2.36 8.57 -2.14
C ALA A 37 -0.96 7.94 -1.94
N LEU A 38 -0.56 6.98 -2.77
CA LEU A 38 0.70 6.25 -2.63
C LEU A 38 1.82 6.89 -3.48
N ASN A 39 3.04 6.81 -2.99
CA ASN A 39 4.25 7.01 -3.78
C ASN A 39 4.58 5.70 -4.49
N VAL A 40 4.90 5.77 -5.78
CA VAL A 40 5.17 4.59 -6.61
C VAL A 40 6.39 4.86 -7.47
N ILE A 41 7.47 4.10 -7.25
CA ILE A 41 8.65 4.15 -8.10
C ILE A 41 8.32 3.52 -9.45
N TRP A 42 8.84 4.12 -10.54
CA TRP A 42 8.46 3.84 -11.92
C TRP A 42 7.00 4.20 -12.28
N GLY A 43 6.23 4.75 -11.35
CA GLY A 43 4.81 5.06 -11.52
C GLY A 43 4.53 6.48 -12.06
N GLY A 44 3.23 6.77 -12.17
CA GLY A 44 2.71 8.09 -12.51
C GLY A 44 2.56 8.36 -14.01
N PRO A 45 1.92 9.47 -14.40
CA PRO A 45 1.53 9.74 -15.79
C PRO A 45 2.71 9.79 -16.76
N SER A 46 3.88 10.28 -16.33
CA SER A 46 5.07 10.37 -17.18
C SER A 46 5.65 9.03 -17.61
N SER A 47 5.23 7.92 -16.98
CA SER A 47 5.65 6.57 -17.37
C SER A 47 4.89 6.05 -18.60
N ASN A 48 3.80 6.71 -19.02
CA ASN A 48 2.92 6.28 -20.11
C ASN A 48 2.54 4.79 -20.01
N ASN A 49 2.13 4.37 -18.81
CA ASN A 49 1.73 2.99 -18.50
C ASN A 49 2.81 1.91 -18.71
N ARG A 50 4.09 2.30 -18.85
CA ARG A 50 5.19 1.37 -19.16
C ARG A 50 5.47 0.37 -18.03
N TYR A 51 5.37 0.81 -16.79
CA TYR A 51 5.74 0.02 -15.61
C TYR A 51 4.54 -0.28 -14.71
N TRP A 52 3.63 0.68 -14.64
CA TRP A 52 2.38 0.58 -13.90
C TRP A 52 1.25 1.14 -14.75
N LYS A 53 0.08 0.51 -14.71
CA LYS A 53 -1.13 1.00 -15.39
C LYS A 53 -2.32 0.98 -14.43
N ARG A 54 -3.35 1.74 -14.76
CA ARG A 54 -4.66 1.66 -14.09
C ARG A 54 -5.46 0.52 -14.72
N THR A 55 -6.05 -0.32 -13.87
CA THR A 55 -6.88 -1.45 -14.31
C THR A 55 -8.21 -1.40 -13.56
N PRO A 56 -9.36 -1.45 -14.27
CA PRO A 56 -10.67 -1.47 -13.64
C PRO A 56 -10.85 -2.66 -12.68
N ILE A 57 -11.51 -2.42 -11.55
CA ILE A 57 -11.90 -3.45 -10.58
C ILE A 57 -13.32 -3.90 -10.92
N THR A 58 -13.47 -5.11 -11.44
CA THR A 58 -14.79 -5.69 -11.75
C THR A 58 -15.63 -5.83 -10.48
N GLY A 59 -16.90 -5.41 -10.55
CA GLY A 59 -17.85 -5.56 -9.43
C GLY A 59 -17.63 -4.57 -8.28
N SER A 60 -16.83 -3.52 -8.46
CA SER A 60 -16.71 -2.48 -7.42
C SER A 60 -18.02 -1.70 -7.29
N THR A 61 -18.61 -1.73 -6.10
CA THR A 61 -19.78 -0.93 -5.70
C THR A 61 -19.40 0.34 -4.94
N GLY A 62 -18.10 0.58 -4.74
CA GLY A 62 -17.56 1.72 -3.98
C GLY A 62 -17.00 2.83 -4.86
N SER A 63 -16.48 3.88 -4.22
CA SER A 63 -15.82 5.02 -4.87
C SER A 63 -14.54 4.65 -5.62
N GLN A 64 -13.95 3.51 -5.31
CA GLN A 64 -12.75 3.04 -5.99
C GLN A 64 -13.08 2.08 -7.12
N THR A 65 -12.86 2.52 -8.34
CA THR A 65 -13.16 1.76 -9.56
C THR A 65 -11.92 1.16 -10.23
N GLU A 66 -10.71 1.55 -9.81
CA GLU A 66 -9.46 1.14 -10.43
C GLU A 66 -8.41 0.70 -9.40
N ALA A 67 -7.63 -0.32 -9.77
CA ALA A 67 -6.41 -0.74 -9.10
C ALA A 67 -5.18 -0.24 -9.87
N LEU A 68 -4.03 -0.22 -9.19
CA LEU A 68 -2.74 -0.01 -9.83
C LEU A 68 -2.11 -1.37 -10.15
N GLU A 69 -1.96 -1.68 -11.43
CA GLU A 69 -1.38 -2.94 -11.91
C GLU A 69 0.07 -2.76 -12.31
N LEU A 70 0.94 -3.62 -11.79
CA LEU A 70 2.34 -3.72 -12.16
C LEU A 70 2.49 -4.42 -13.50
N VAL A 71 2.94 -3.69 -14.51
CA VAL A 71 3.25 -4.22 -15.84
C VAL A 71 4.57 -4.99 -15.83
N GLY A 72 5.59 -4.48 -15.15
CA GLY A 72 6.91 -5.11 -15.11
C GLY A 72 8.01 -4.24 -14.51
N VAL A 73 8.62 -4.64 -13.39
CA VAL A 73 9.82 -3.98 -12.82
C VAL A 73 10.77 -4.96 -12.13
N TYR A 74 12.06 -4.65 -12.12
CA TYR A 74 13.04 -5.30 -11.24
C TYR A 74 13.02 -4.68 -9.84
N TRP A 75 12.98 -3.35 -9.75
CA TRP A 75 12.84 -2.65 -8.48
C TRP A 75 11.37 -2.37 -8.19
N LEU A 76 10.79 -3.08 -7.22
CA LEU A 76 9.47 -2.81 -6.68
C LEU A 76 9.59 -1.94 -5.43
N GLU A 77 8.94 -0.77 -5.45
CA GLU A 77 8.78 0.04 -4.24
C GLU A 77 7.51 0.89 -4.32
N VAL A 78 6.64 0.68 -3.35
CA VAL A 78 5.42 1.46 -3.12
C VAL A 78 5.42 1.91 -1.68
N SER A 79 5.30 3.21 -1.43
CA SER A 79 5.36 3.78 -0.09
C SER A 79 4.29 4.83 0.14
N GLY A 80 4.14 5.26 1.39
CA GLY A 80 3.18 6.30 1.73
C GLY A 80 3.49 6.95 3.07
N ARG A 81 2.78 8.06 3.30
CA ARG A 81 2.85 8.84 4.53
C ARG A 81 1.43 9.21 4.95
N LEU A 82 1.09 8.86 6.18
CA LEU A 82 -0.20 9.13 6.80
C LEU A 82 0.01 10.02 8.03
N PRO A 83 -0.50 11.26 8.05
CA PRO A 83 -0.57 12.05 9.28
C PRO A 83 -1.40 11.30 10.34
N LEU A 84 -0.84 11.04 11.52
CA LEU A 84 -1.51 10.21 12.52
C LEU A 84 -2.69 10.92 13.21
N LYS A 85 -2.81 12.24 13.09
CA LYS A 85 -4.01 13.01 13.48
C LYS A 85 -5.28 12.55 12.77
N GLU A 86 -5.13 11.78 11.68
CA GLU A 86 -6.23 11.25 10.90
C GLU A 86 -6.82 9.96 11.51
N LEU A 87 -6.15 9.39 12.52
CA LEU A 87 -6.57 8.23 13.30
C LEU A 87 -6.84 8.62 14.77
N THR A 88 -7.50 7.73 15.51
CA THR A 88 -7.81 7.99 16.93
C THR A 88 -6.58 7.76 17.80
N LYS A 89 -6.21 8.76 18.60
CA LYS A 89 -5.09 8.69 19.55
C LYS A 89 -5.24 7.56 20.56
N GLY A 90 -4.13 6.94 20.95
CA GLY A 90 -4.09 5.84 21.92
C GLY A 90 -4.64 4.51 21.41
N LYS A 91 -5.28 4.48 20.24
CA LYS A 91 -5.80 3.25 19.64
C LYS A 91 -4.71 2.51 18.87
N LYS A 92 -4.88 1.19 18.80
CA LYS A 92 -4.02 0.27 18.06
C LYS A 92 -4.65 -0.01 16.70
N TYR A 93 -3.83 -0.02 15.67
CA TYR A 93 -4.25 -0.28 14.30
C TYR A 93 -3.33 -1.30 13.63
N LYS A 94 -3.86 -1.98 12.61
CA LYS A 94 -3.07 -2.77 11.66
C LYS A 94 -3.16 -2.16 10.27
N LEU A 95 -2.01 -2.05 9.60
CA LEU A 95 -1.91 -1.65 8.21
C LEU A 95 -1.75 -2.88 7.31
N TYR A 96 -2.52 -2.90 6.22
CA TYR A 96 -2.47 -3.88 5.15
C TYR A 96 -2.39 -3.19 3.79
N PHE A 97 -1.65 -3.79 2.86
CA PHE A 97 -1.87 -3.58 1.44
C PHE A 97 -2.92 -4.58 0.96
N VAL A 98 -3.96 -4.11 0.29
CA VAL A 98 -4.99 -4.97 -0.32
C VAL A 98 -4.58 -5.19 -1.76
N ILE A 99 -4.13 -6.41 -2.07
CA ILE A 99 -3.52 -6.74 -3.37
C ILE A 99 -4.18 -7.94 -4.03
N GLN A 100 -3.99 -8.09 -5.33
CA GLN A 100 -4.38 -9.28 -6.08
C GLN A 100 -3.20 -9.70 -6.97
N MET A 101 -2.98 -10.99 -7.10
CA MET A 101 -2.04 -11.56 -8.06
C MET A 101 -2.82 -11.98 -9.31
N SER A 102 -2.54 -11.35 -10.45
CA SER A 102 -3.18 -11.73 -11.71
C SER A 102 -2.77 -13.14 -12.14
N GLN A 103 -3.58 -13.80 -12.96
CA GLN A 103 -3.25 -15.13 -13.50
C GLN A 103 -1.90 -15.15 -14.26
N ASN A 104 -1.53 -14.03 -14.88
CA ASN A 104 -0.30 -13.87 -15.65
C ASN A 104 0.86 -13.30 -14.83
N SER A 105 0.74 -13.22 -13.50
CA SER A 105 1.82 -12.72 -12.65
C SER A 105 3.06 -13.63 -12.69
N SER A 106 4.26 -13.08 -12.54
CA SER A 106 5.52 -13.84 -12.53
C SER A 106 6.63 -13.05 -11.81
N GLY A 107 7.68 -13.74 -11.38
CA GLY A 107 8.86 -13.15 -10.73
C GLY A 107 8.70 -12.99 -9.22
N TRP A 108 7.90 -13.84 -8.58
CA TRP A 108 7.55 -13.79 -7.15
C TRP A 108 7.96 -15.05 -6.38
N GLU A 109 8.60 -15.98 -7.07
CA GLU A 109 8.93 -17.32 -6.58
C GLU A 109 10.14 -17.26 -5.63
N ASN A 110 11.19 -16.53 -6.03
CA ASN A 110 12.51 -16.63 -5.42
C ASN A 110 12.82 -15.58 -4.35
N TYR A 111 12.07 -14.48 -4.28
CA TYR A 111 12.33 -13.38 -3.36
C TYR A 111 11.16 -13.08 -2.41
N ASP A 112 11.50 -12.57 -1.23
CA ASP A 112 10.56 -12.07 -0.23
C ASP A 112 10.17 -10.62 -0.59
N VAL A 113 8.87 -10.32 -0.51
CA VAL A 113 8.42 -8.91 -0.52
C VAL A 113 8.43 -8.41 0.91
N TRP A 114 9.10 -7.28 1.12
CA TRP A 114 9.26 -6.67 2.42
C TRP A 114 8.27 -5.55 2.65
N PHE A 115 7.85 -5.41 3.90
CA PHE A 115 6.98 -4.36 4.37
C PHE A 115 7.64 -3.68 5.55
N ASN A 116 7.54 -2.36 5.63
CA ASN A 116 7.98 -1.61 6.80
C ASN A 116 6.96 -0.57 7.22
N ILE A 117 6.95 -0.29 8.52
CA ILE A 117 6.29 0.88 9.09
C ILE A 117 7.22 1.59 10.05
N ARG A 118 7.07 2.92 10.10
CA ARG A 118 7.84 3.77 11.01
C ARG A 118 7.02 4.99 11.42
N ILE A 119 6.97 5.23 12.72
CA ILE A 119 6.50 6.47 13.34
C ILE A 119 7.74 7.21 13.85
N ALA A 120 7.80 8.53 13.68
CA ALA A 120 8.95 9.31 14.15
C ALA A 120 9.15 9.12 15.66
N GLY A 121 10.40 8.91 16.09
CA GLY A 121 10.73 8.63 17.49
C GLY A 121 10.52 7.17 17.95
N GLN A 122 9.93 6.32 17.11
CA GLN A 122 9.75 4.89 17.41
C GLN A 122 10.68 4.01 16.58
N ARG A 123 10.95 2.80 17.08
CA ARG A 123 11.66 1.77 16.32
C ARG A 123 10.83 1.33 15.12
N SER A 124 11.46 1.27 13.94
CA SER A 124 10.79 0.74 12.74
C SER A 124 10.46 -0.73 12.91
N GLN A 125 9.31 -1.14 12.40
CA GLN A 125 8.93 -2.54 12.27
C GLN A 125 9.05 -2.98 10.82
N ARG A 126 9.42 -4.23 10.58
CA ARG A 126 9.54 -4.82 9.25
C ARG A 126 9.00 -6.25 9.27
N LYS A 127 8.33 -6.66 8.20
CA LYS A 127 7.88 -8.04 7.94
C LYS A 127 8.18 -8.41 6.49
N SER A 128 8.30 -9.70 6.18
CA SER A 128 8.36 -10.19 4.81
C SER A 128 7.27 -11.22 4.53
N MET A 129 6.94 -11.39 3.26
CA MET A 129 6.03 -12.42 2.79
C MET A 129 6.40 -12.90 1.37
N ARG A 130 6.22 -14.19 1.11
CA ARG A 130 6.35 -14.79 -0.23
C ARG A 130 5.06 -14.62 -1.02
N PHE A 131 5.08 -13.79 -2.06
CA PHE A 131 3.88 -13.53 -2.89
C PHE A 131 3.48 -14.70 -3.78
N HIS A 132 4.39 -15.61 -4.15
CA HIS A 132 4.03 -16.82 -4.91
C HIS A 132 3.04 -17.74 -4.18
N ARG A 133 2.88 -17.59 -2.85
CA ARG A 133 1.94 -18.38 -2.04
C ARG A 133 0.50 -17.85 -2.10
N LEU A 134 0.30 -16.65 -2.64
CA LEU A 134 -1.04 -16.08 -2.82
C LEU A 134 -1.74 -16.76 -3.99
N SER A 135 -3.05 -17.00 -3.84
CA SER A 135 -3.87 -17.55 -4.92
C SER A 135 -3.97 -16.57 -6.10
N ARG A 136 -4.02 -17.13 -7.32
CA ARG A 136 -4.10 -16.38 -8.59
C ARG A 136 -5.47 -16.54 -9.25
N ASN A 137 -6.51 -16.58 -8.42
CA ASN A 137 -7.92 -16.80 -8.78
C ASN A 137 -8.75 -15.49 -8.76
N ASN A 138 -8.08 -14.34 -8.87
CA ASN A 138 -8.65 -12.99 -8.79
C ASN A 138 -9.16 -12.57 -7.40
N ASP A 139 -8.72 -13.24 -6.34
CA ASP A 139 -9.03 -12.84 -4.96
C ASP A 139 -8.16 -11.66 -4.51
N TRP A 140 -8.75 -10.77 -3.71
CA TRP A 140 -8.04 -9.71 -3.00
C TRP A 140 -7.53 -10.21 -1.65
N HIS A 141 -6.24 -9.99 -1.39
CA HIS A 141 -5.51 -10.43 -0.21
C HIS A 141 -5.05 -9.23 0.62
N ASN A 142 -5.23 -9.30 1.93
CA ASN A 142 -4.60 -8.37 2.86
C ASN A 142 -3.17 -8.84 3.13
N VAL A 143 -2.17 -8.02 2.81
CA VAL A 143 -0.75 -8.34 3.03
C VAL A 143 0.00 -7.26 3.83
N PRO A 144 0.94 -7.64 4.71
CA PRO A 144 1.17 -9.00 5.18
C PRO A 144 -0.07 -9.53 5.92
N SER A 145 -0.31 -10.84 5.88
CA SER A 145 -1.58 -11.46 6.32
C SER A 145 -1.93 -11.21 7.78
N ASP A 146 -0.93 -10.95 8.63
CA ASP A 146 -1.09 -10.65 10.05
C ASP A 146 -1.13 -9.14 10.37
N GLY A 147 -0.94 -8.29 9.35
CA GLY A 147 -0.95 -6.83 9.42
C GLY A 147 0.31 -6.24 10.06
N LEU A 148 0.56 -4.96 9.79
CA LEU A 148 1.63 -4.20 10.44
C LEU A 148 1.02 -3.39 11.58
N GLU A 149 1.25 -3.84 12.82
CA GLU A 149 0.60 -3.30 14.01
C GLU A 149 1.33 -2.09 14.59
N PHE A 150 0.60 -1.02 14.88
CA PHE A 150 1.13 0.16 15.55
C PHE A 150 0.09 0.79 16.48
N THR A 151 0.56 1.58 17.43
CA THR A 151 -0.29 2.37 18.33
C THR A 151 -0.12 3.84 18.02
N VAL A 152 -1.24 4.55 17.87
CA VAL A 152 -1.24 6.00 17.65
C VAL A 152 -0.78 6.70 18.94
N PRO A 153 0.32 7.48 18.92
CA PRO A 153 0.77 8.21 20.10
C PRO A 153 -0.29 9.18 20.65
N GLN A 154 -0.31 9.37 21.96
CA GLN A 154 -1.18 10.35 22.62
C GLN A 154 -0.75 11.79 22.27
N ASP A 155 0.56 12.02 22.15
CA ASP A 155 1.16 13.34 21.98
C ASP A 155 1.90 13.49 20.65
N GLY A 156 1.90 14.73 20.14
CA GLY A 156 2.64 15.15 18.96
C GLY A 156 1.87 15.09 17.63
N ASP A 157 2.22 16.01 16.72
CA ASP A 157 1.87 15.90 15.30
C ASP A 157 2.95 15.07 14.61
N THR A 158 2.66 13.79 14.39
CA THR A 158 3.57 12.85 13.76
C THR A 158 2.88 12.13 12.62
N ALA A 159 3.67 11.42 11.81
CA ALA A 159 3.18 10.65 10.68
C ALA A 159 3.68 9.22 10.74
N LEU A 160 2.82 8.31 10.31
CA LEU A 160 3.19 6.97 9.93
C LEU A 160 3.77 7.03 8.52
N THR A 161 4.96 6.47 8.35
CA THR A 161 5.52 6.13 7.03
C THR A 161 5.46 4.63 6.87
N PHE A 162 5.15 4.18 5.68
CA PHE A 162 5.02 2.75 5.37
C PHE A 162 5.51 2.47 3.95
N ALA A 163 5.99 1.26 3.70
CA ALA A 163 6.31 0.81 2.35
C ALA A 163 6.15 -0.70 2.18
N MET A 164 5.97 -1.10 0.93
CA MET A 164 6.06 -2.46 0.39
C MET A 164 7.12 -2.43 -0.72
N TYR A 165 8.13 -3.27 -0.62
CA TYR A 165 9.27 -3.22 -1.55
C TYR A 165 9.98 -4.55 -1.71
N ASP A 166 10.59 -4.70 -2.88
CA ASP A 166 11.54 -5.76 -3.23
C ASP A 166 12.52 -5.15 -4.25
N ILE A 167 13.74 -4.87 -3.80
CA ILE A 167 14.71 -3.99 -4.48
C ILE A 167 15.96 -4.76 -4.94
N GLU A 168 16.37 -5.78 -4.18
CA GLU A 168 17.62 -6.53 -4.39
C GLU A 168 17.39 -7.84 -5.15
N CYS A 169 16.37 -7.88 -6.01
CA CYS A 169 16.00 -9.09 -6.75
C CYS A 169 16.43 -9.02 -8.22
N GLU A 170 16.73 -10.20 -8.75
CA GLU A 170 17.19 -10.40 -10.13
C GLU A 170 16.05 -10.81 -11.08
N GLU A 171 14.79 -10.72 -10.62
CA GLU A 171 13.62 -11.17 -11.36
C GLU A 171 12.69 -10.01 -11.75
N LEU A 172 12.22 -10.05 -13.00
CA LEU A 172 11.18 -9.15 -13.49
C LEU A 172 9.84 -9.53 -12.85
N LYS A 173 9.32 -8.65 -11.99
CA LYS A 173 8.02 -8.81 -11.32
C LYS A 173 6.92 -8.18 -12.16
N LYS A 174 5.85 -8.94 -12.40
CA LYS A 174 4.64 -8.44 -13.08
C LYS A 174 3.36 -9.00 -12.48
N GLY A 175 2.24 -8.35 -12.79
CA GLY A 175 0.89 -8.84 -12.49
C GLY A 175 0.44 -8.67 -11.04
N LEU A 176 1.12 -7.83 -10.25
CA LEU A 176 0.65 -7.37 -8.95
C LEU A 176 -0.36 -6.24 -9.14
N LEU A 177 -1.56 -6.38 -8.58
CA LEU A 177 -2.56 -5.32 -8.53
C LEU A 177 -2.66 -4.80 -7.09
N ILE A 178 -2.62 -3.48 -6.91
CA ILE A 178 -2.83 -2.82 -5.63
C ILE A 178 -4.17 -2.10 -5.69
N LYS A 179 -5.13 -2.57 -4.88
CA LYS A 179 -6.40 -1.88 -4.69
C LYS A 179 -6.22 -0.71 -3.75
N GLU A 180 -5.80 -0.95 -2.52
CA GLU A 180 -5.75 0.10 -1.50
C GLU A 180 -4.72 -0.24 -0.42
N VAL A 181 -4.40 0.75 0.41
CA VAL A 181 -3.80 0.49 1.73
C VAL A 181 -4.89 0.70 2.76
N ARG A 182 -5.14 -0.32 3.57
CA ARG A 182 -6.20 -0.31 4.58
C ARG A 182 -5.59 -0.32 5.97
N ILE A 183 -6.08 0.57 6.82
CA ILE A 183 -5.70 0.69 8.23
C ILE A 183 -6.96 0.44 9.06
N GLU A 184 -6.95 -0.61 9.88
CA GLU A 184 -8.11 -1.04 10.67
C GLU A 184 -7.77 -1.02 12.16
N GLU A 185 -8.68 -0.52 12.99
CA GLU A 185 -8.56 -0.58 14.45
C GLU A 185 -8.53 -2.04 14.89
N VAL A 186 -7.57 -2.37 15.76
CA VAL A 186 -7.57 -3.65 16.47
C VAL A 186 -8.53 -3.49 17.65
N GLY A 187 -9.69 -4.14 17.59
CA GLY A 187 -10.62 -4.21 18.72
C GLY A 187 -9.89 -4.66 19.99
N GLN A 188 -10.29 -4.10 21.13
CA GLN A 188 -9.80 -4.52 22.44
C GLN A 188 -10.26 -5.94 22.79
#